data_AF-L9VW99-F1
#
_entry.id   AF-L9VW99-F1
#
_cell.length_a   1.000
_cell.length_b   1.000
_cell.length_c   1.000
_cell.angle_alpha   90.00
_cell.angle_beta   90.00
_cell.angle_gamma   90.00
#
_symmetry.space_group_name_H-M   'P 1'
#
loop_
_entity.id
_entity.type
_entity.pdbx_description
1 polymer ?
#
loop_
_entity_poly.entity_id
_entity_poly.type
_entity_poly.pdbx_seq_one_letter_code
_entity_poly.pdbx_strand_id
1 'polypeptide(L)' 'MELLEKVMQHPPESIRALADRLDRDVHDVHNDLHLLAEYGIIHFEEDGRAKKPYVPYSTVWIEVEFGLRRGEGSESATSA' A
#
# COMPACT_ATOMS: atom_id res chain seq x y z
N MET A 1 -1.14 4.83 -3.92
CA MET A 1 -0.94 6.03 -3.08
C MET A 1 -2.13 6.36 -2.19
N GLU A 2 -3.37 6.02 -2.56
CA GLU A 2 -4.56 6.37 -1.77
C GLU A 2 -4.53 5.83 -0.33
N LEU A 3 -4.02 4.61 -0.09
CA LEU A 3 -4.03 4.00 1.24
C LEU A 3 -3.32 4.84 2.31
N LEU A 4 -2.11 5.32 2.01
CA LEU A 4 -1.33 6.12 2.96
C LEU A 4 -1.99 7.48 3.21
N GLU A 5 -2.46 8.12 2.13
CA GLU A 5 -3.17 9.40 2.20
C GLU A 5 -4.42 9.29 3.11
N LYS A 6 -5.22 8.23 2.94
CA LYS A 6 -6.43 8.02 3.75
C LYS A 6 -6.10 7.74 5.22
N VAL A 7 -5.04 6.98 5.51
CA VAL A 7 -4.60 6.74 6.89
C VAL A 7 -4.13 8.05 7.54
N MET A 8 -3.40 8.91 6.81
CA MET A 8 -2.92 10.20 7.33
C MET A 8 -4.04 11.22 7.55
N GLN A 9 -4.99 11.33 6.62
CA GLN A 9 -6.10 12.29 6.74
C GLN A 9 -7.06 11.89 7.86
N HIS A 10 -7.36 10.59 7.95
CA HIS A 10 -8.35 10.05 8.88
C HIS A 10 -7.88 8.66 9.36
N PRO A 11 -7.15 8.58 10.49
CA PRO A 11 -6.72 7.32 11.07
C PRO A 11 -7.91 6.37 11.28
N PRO A 12 -7.89 5.15 10.72
CA PRO A 12 -8.99 4.23 10.82
C PRO A 12 -8.98 3.46 12.16
N GLU A 13 -10.17 3.12 12.64
CA GLU A 13 -10.35 2.34 13.88
C GLU A 13 -9.89 0.87 13.75
N SER A 14 -9.69 0.38 12.52
CA SER A 14 -9.12 -0.95 12.24
C SER A 14 -8.77 -1.10 10.76
N ILE A 15 -8.05 -2.18 10.42
CA ILE A 15 -7.82 -2.59 9.02
C ILE A 15 -9.13 -2.78 8.25
N ARG A 16 -10.16 -3.39 8.87
CA ARG A 16 -11.47 -3.58 8.23
C ARG A 16 -12.16 -2.26 7.93
N ALA A 17 -12.17 -1.35 8.90
CA ALA A 17 -12.75 -0.02 8.70
C ALA A 17 -12.05 0.76 7.57
N LEU A 18 -10.74 0.58 7.40
CA LEU A 18 -10.02 1.16 6.27
C LEU A 18 -10.42 0.52 4.93
N ALA A 19 -10.54 -0.80 4.89
CA ALA A 19 -10.93 -1.55 3.70
C ALA A 19 -12.33 -1.18 3.22
N ASP A 20 -13.31 -1.12 4.14
CA ASP A 20 -14.68 -0.68 3.86
C ASP A 20 -14.71 0.74 3.30
N ARG A 21 -13.88 1.65 3.84
CA ARG A 21 -13.78 3.04 3.37
C ARG A 21 -13.14 3.15 1.98
N LEU A 22 -12.24 2.23 1.64
CA LEU A 22 -11.56 2.18 0.35
C LEU A 22 -12.33 1.38 -0.70
N ASP A 23 -13.45 0.74 -0.33
CA ASP A 23 -14.17 -0.24 -1.16
C ASP A 23 -13.21 -1.32 -1.72
N ARG A 24 -12.32 -1.83 -0.86
CA ARG A 24 -11.29 -2.83 -1.20
C ARG A 24 -11.42 -4.09 -0.35
N ASP A 25 -10.89 -5.18 -0.86
CA ASP A 25 -10.78 -6.42 -0.10
C ASP A 25 -9.89 -6.26 1.15
N VAL A 26 -10.35 -6.80 2.28
CA VAL A 26 -9.66 -6.69 3.58
C VAL A 26 -8.30 -7.38 3.58
N HIS A 27 -8.15 -8.50 2.87
CA HIS A 27 -6.89 -9.24 2.80
C HIS A 27 -5.84 -8.44 2.02
N ASP A 28 -6.23 -7.81 0.91
CA ASP A 28 -5.32 -6.96 0.13
C ASP A 28 -4.87 -5.74 0.95
N VAL A 29 -5.80 -5.07 1.64
CA VAL A 29 -5.47 -3.94 2.52
C VAL A 29 -4.59 -4.38 3.70
N HIS A 30 -4.86 -5.56 4.27
CA HIS A 30 -4.01 -6.11 5.33
C HIS A 30 -2.57 -6.33 4.86
N ASN A 31 -2.38 -6.89 3.67
CA ASN A 31 -1.06 -7.16 3.10
C ASN A 31 -0.32 -5.86 2.76
N ASP A 32 -1.01 -4.90 2.15
CA ASP A 32 -0.46 -3.58 1.86
C ASP A 32 0.01 -2.88 3.15
N LEU A 33 -0.82 -2.90 4.21
CA LEU A 33 -0.47 -2.29 5.50
C LEU A 33 0.69 -2.99 6.20
N HIS A 34 0.76 -4.32 6.14
CA HIS A 34 1.89 -5.06 6.72
C HIS A 34 3.18 -4.79 5.96
N LEU A 35 3.14 -4.74 4.63
CA LEU A 35 4.30 -4.35 3.83
C LEU A 35 4.81 -2.96 4.20
N LEU A 36 3.90 -1.99 4.32
CA LEU A 36 4.26 -0.63 4.75
C LEU A 36 4.80 -0.59 6.18
N ALA A 37 4.31 -1.48 7.06
CA ALA A 37 4.83 -1.59 8.43
C ALA A 37 6.22 -2.23 8.48
N GLU A 38 6.52 -3.18 7.60
CA GLU A 38 7.87 -3.75 7.45
C GLU A 38 8.89 -2.67 7.05
N TYR A 39 8.49 -1.71 6.22
CA TYR A 39 9.30 -0.54 5.87
C TYR A 39 9.26 0.59 6.92
N GLY A 40 8.55 0.40 8.04
CA GLY A 40 8.42 1.41 9.10
C GLY A 40 7.58 2.63 8.71
N ILE A 41 6.86 2.60 7.59
CA ILE A 41 6.03 3.70 7.11
C ILE A 41 4.72 3.77 7.90
N ILE A 42 4.17 2.61 8.26
CA ILE A 42 2.95 2.47 9.06
C ILE A 42 3.26 1.73 10.36
N HIS A 43 2.61 2.15 11.43
CA HIS A 43 2.65 1.47 12.72
C HIS A 43 1.23 1.02 13.09
N PHE A 44 1.14 0.03 13.96
CA PHE A 44 -0.13 -0.42 14.51
C PHE A 44 -0.19 -0.11 16.00
N GLU A 45 -1.26 0.54 16.42
CA GLU A 45 -1.63 0.63 17.83
C GLU A 45 -2.59 -0.53 18.16
N GLU A 46 -2.34 -1.19 19.28
CA GLU A 46 -3.25 -2.21 19.79
C GLU A 46 -4.34 -1.54 20.62
N ASP A 47 -5.56 -1.47 20.07
CA ASP A 47 -6.74 -1.09 20.82
C ASP A 47 -7.63 -2.32 21.03
N GLY A 48 -7.42 -2.98 22.17
CA GLY A 48 -8.08 -4.24 22.52
C GLY A 48 -7.73 -5.36 21.55
N ARG A 49 -8.69 -5.79 20.72
CA ARG A 49 -8.50 -6.85 19.70
C ARG A 49 -8.25 -6.30 18.29
N ALA A 50 -8.36 -4.99 18.11
CA ALA A 50 -8.21 -4.36 16.81
C ALA A 50 -6.79 -3.77 16.67
N LYS A 51 -6.19 -3.97 15.49
CA LYS A 51 -4.99 -3.26 15.09
C LYS A 51 -5.39 -1.98 14.36
N LYS A 52 -5.02 -0.83 14.93
CA LYS A 52 -5.27 0.50 14.37
C LYS A 52 -4.03 0.95 13.60
N PRO A 53 -4.03 0.97 12.26
CA PRO A 53 -2.90 1.47 11.50
C PRO A 53 -2.84 3.01 11.60
N TYR A 54 -1.64 3.54 11.84
CA TYR A 54 -1.36 4.98 11.81
C TYR A 54 0.02 5.25 11.20
N VAL A 55 0.22 6.47 10.71
CA VAL A 55 1.53 6.93 10.20
C VAL A 55 2.16 7.79 11.29
N PRO A 56 3.33 7.43 11.83
CA PRO A 56 3.97 8.16 12.94
C PRO A 56 4.67 9.45 12.50
N TYR A 57 4.50 9.86 11.24
CA TYR A 57 5.21 10.97 10.62
C TYR A 57 4.23 12.04 10.15
N SER A 58 4.65 13.31 10.26
CA SER A 58 3.89 14.44 9.72
C SER A 58 3.95 14.51 8.19
N THR A 59 5.04 14.03 7.59
CA THR A 59 5.29 14.08 6.15
C THR A 59 5.97 12.80 5.70
N VAL A 60 5.52 12.22 4.58
CA VAL A 60 6.13 11.05 3.94
C VAL A 60 6.50 11.38 2.51
N TRP A 61 7.74 11.10 2.11
CA TRP A 61 8.24 11.20 0.74
C TRP A 61 8.60 9.81 0.22
N ILE A 62 8.00 9.41 -0.91
CA ILE A 62 8.26 8.12 -1.54
C ILE A 62 8.68 8.39 -2.98
N GLU A 63 9.89 7.98 -3.34
CA GLU A 63 10.40 8.00 -4.70
C GLU A 63 10.40 6.57 -5.24
N VAL A 64 9.66 6.32 -6.32
CA VAL A 64 9.52 5.00 -6.93
C VAL A 64 9.95 5.08 -8.38
N GLU A 65 10.95 4.30 -8.74
CA GLU A 65 11.36 4.11 -10.13
C GLU A 65 10.73 2.81 -10.67
N PHE A 66 9.90 2.93 -11.70
CA PHE A 66 9.38 1.78 -12.43
C PHE A 66 10.35 1.41 -13.55
N GLY A 67 11.12 0.35 -13.35
CA GLY A 67 11.86 -0.28 -14.44
C GLY A 67 10.87 -0.92 -15.43
N LEU A 68 10.51 -0.21 -16.50
CA LEU A 68 9.79 -0.82 -17.62
C LEU A 68 10.64 -1.99 -18.13
N ARG A 69 10.18 -3.22 -17.93
CA ARG A 69 10.83 -4.40 -18.53
C ARG A 69 10.79 -4.18 -20.04
N ARG A 70 11.95 -3.89 -20.63
CA ARG A 70 12.10 -3.71 -22.08
C ARG A 70 11.49 -4.94 -22.75
N GLY A 71 10.46 -4.74 -23.55
CA GLY A 71 9.76 -5.81 -24.24
C GLY A 71 10.76 -6.70 -24.98
N GLU A 72 10.79 -7.97 -24.59
CA GLU A 72 11.35 -9.04 -25.39
C GLU A 72 10.40 -9.22 -26.57
N GLY A 73 10.68 -8.51 -27.66
CA GLY A 73 9.79 -8.40 -28.82
C GLY A 73 10.59 -8.05 -30.07
N SER A 74 11.56 -8.89 -30.39
CA SER A 74 12.09 -8.99 -31.76
C SER A 74 12.09 -10.46 -32.15
N GLU A 75 10.92 -11.08 -32.12
CA GLU A 75 10.69 -12.28 -32.91
C GLU A 75 10.62 -11.89 -34.39
N SER A 76 11.55 -12.45 -35.16
CA SER A 76 11.35 -12.91 -36.53
C SER A 76 10.94 -11.88 -37.59
N ALA A 77 11.94 -11.18 -38.14
CA ALA A 77 11.92 -10.86 -39.57
C ALA A 77 12.47 -12.06 -40.35
N THR A 78 11.58 -13.03 -40.64
CA THR A 78 11.74 -13.98 -41.75
C THR A 78 10.84 -13.53 -42.91
N SER A 79 11.38 -13.64 -44.13
CA SER A 79 10.86 -13.27 -45.45
C SER A 79 10.94 -11.77 -45.79
N ALA A 80 11.40 -11.35 -46.97
CA ALA A 80 11.48 -12.01 -48.28
C ALA A 80 12.79 -11.69 -49.03
#